data_AF-A0A2J6WFB5-F1
#
_entry.id   AF-A0A2J6WFB5-F1
#
_cell.length_a   1.000
_cell.length_b   1.000
_cell.length_c   1.000
_cell.angle_alpha   90.00
_cell.angle_beta   90.00
_cell.angle_gamma   90.00
#
_symmetry.space_group_name_H-M   'P 1'
#
loop_
_entity.id
_entity.type
_entity.pdbx_description
1 polymer ?
#
loop_
_entity_poly.entity_id
_entity_poly.type
_entity_poly.pdbx_seq_one_letter_code
_entity_poly.pdbx_strand_id
1 'polypeptide(L)'
;MLIKGRRINHLQDKITSALRLFFIIYLNEGKINLYKFGRTRNGPKEELIKIVQEIGANKCGFERLDTVYSANEEEGEEFRNTLRI
;
A
#
# COMPACT_ATOMS: atom_id res chain seq x y z
N MET A 1 -11.06 -1.01 -9.90
CA MET A 1 -11.48 -2.43 -9.79
C MET A 1 -11.89 -2.83 -8.36
N LEU A 2 -11.20 -2.39 -7.30
CA LEU A 2 -11.48 -2.82 -5.91
C LEU A 2 -12.89 -2.47 -5.38
N ILE A 3 -13.36 -1.25 -5.68
CA ILE A 3 -14.70 -0.74 -5.32
C ILE A 3 -15.80 -1.51 -6.06
N LYS A 4 -15.68 -1.64 -7.39
CA LYS A 4 -16.64 -2.40 -8.22
C LYS A 4 -16.67 -3.89 -7.89
N GLY A 5 -15.57 -4.45 -7.36
CA GLY A 5 -15.47 -5.82 -6.89
C GLY A 5 -15.97 -6.06 -5.46
N ARG A 6 -16.49 -5.04 -4.76
CA ARG A 6 -16.94 -5.10 -3.35
C ARG A 6 -15.90 -5.64 -2.36
N ARG A 7 -14.61 -5.48 -2.66
CA ARG A 7 -13.52 -5.93 -1.76
C ARG A 7 -13.13 -4.88 -0.72
N ILE A 8 -13.79 -3.74 -0.72
CA ILE A 8 -13.55 -2.56 0.11
C ILE A 8 -14.88 -2.17 0.77
N ASN A 9 -14.85 -1.70 2.03
CA ASN A 9 -16.05 -1.31 2.77
C ASN A 9 -16.70 -0.03 2.21
N HIS A 10 -18.03 0.06 2.28
CA HIS A 10 -18.83 1.15 1.66
C HIS A 10 -18.47 2.59 2.08
N LEU A 11 -17.89 2.79 3.26
CA LEU A 11 -17.43 4.11 3.71
C LEU A 11 -16.17 4.57 2.95
N GLN A 12 -15.29 3.64 2.60
CA GLN A 12 -14.09 3.92 1.81
C GLN A 12 -14.50 4.25 0.36
N ASP A 13 -15.53 3.59 -0.18
CA ASP A 13 -16.08 3.89 -1.51
C ASP A 13 -16.48 5.36 -1.67
N LYS A 14 -17.22 5.92 -0.70
CA LYS A 14 -17.69 7.33 -0.77
C LYS A 14 -16.55 8.35 -0.73
N ILE A 15 -15.48 8.06 0.03
CA ILE A 15 -14.32 8.95 0.17
C ILE A 15 -13.45 8.92 -1.09
N THR A 16 -13.28 7.73 -1.69
CA THR A 16 -12.46 7.54 -2.90
C THR A 16 -13.05 8.18 -4.16
N SER A 17 -14.38 8.31 -4.26
CA SER A 17 -15.04 8.84 -5.45
C SER A 17 -14.98 10.37 -5.58
N ALA A 18 -14.81 11.08 -4.47
CA ALA A 18 -14.85 12.56 -4.45
C ALA A 18 -13.47 13.21 -4.61
N LEU A 19 -12.37 12.48 -4.37
CA LEU A 19 -11.01 13.02 -4.31
C LEU A 19 -10.03 12.03 -4.95
N ARG A 20 -9.07 12.52 -5.75
CA ARG A 20 -7.90 11.72 -6.17
C ARG A 20 -7.05 11.41 -4.92
N LEU A 21 -7.29 10.26 -4.33
CA LEU A 21 -6.61 9.79 -3.13
C LEU A 21 -5.77 8.55 -3.45
N PHE A 22 -4.64 8.46 -2.77
CA PHE A 22 -3.71 7.34 -2.82
C PHE A 22 -3.82 6.58 -1.49
N PHE A 23 -4.04 5.28 -1.55
CA PHE A 23 -4.39 4.47 -0.39
C PHE A 23 -3.30 3.44 -0.08
N ILE A 24 -3.01 3.28 1.22
CA ILE A 24 -2.28 2.15 1.75
C ILE A 24 -3.30 1.22 2.37
N ILE A 25 -3.35 -0.01 1.87
CA ILE A 25 -4.27 -1.05 2.32
C ILE A 25 -3.47 -2.26 2.79
N TYR A 26 -4.05 -3.06 3.67
CA TYR A 26 -3.45 -4.30 4.16
C TYR A 26 -4.50 -5.40 4.26
N LEU A 27 -4.03 -6.65 4.21
CA LEU A 27 -4.87 -7.82 4.38
C LEU A 27 -4.90 -8.20 5.85
N ASN A 28 -6.10 -8.33 6.42
CA ASN A 28 -6.32 -8.82 7.77
C ASN A 28 -7.43 -9.88 7.74
N GLU A 29 -7.12 -11.12 8.10
CA GLU A 29 -8.08 -12.23 8.15
C GLU A 29 -8.94 -12.36 6.87
N GLY A 30 -8.30 -12.22 5.69
CA GLY A 30 -8.97 -12.29 4.40
C GLY A 30 -9.79 -11.05 4.00
N LYS A 31 -9.79 -10.00 4.82
CA LYS A 31 -10.43 -8.71 4.54
C LYS A 31 -9.39 -7.65 4.20
N ILE A 32 -9.68 -6.82 3.21
CA ILE A 32 -8.86 -5.66 2.88
C ILE A 32 -9.31 -4.50 3.77
N ASN A 33 -8.37 -4.01 4.58
CA ASN A 33 -8.59 -2.85 5.45
C ASN A 33 -7.75 -1.66 4.98
N LEU A 34 -8.25 -0.46 5.24
CA LEU A 34 -7.52 0.77 4.97
C LEU A 34 -6.58 1.06 6.13
N TYR A 35 -5.30 1.24 5.82
CA TYR A 35 -4.29 1.68 6.78
C TYR A 35 -4.21 3.21 6.84
N LYS A 36 -3.91 3.84 5.69
CA LYS A 36 -3.74 5.29 5.57
C LYS A 36 -4.08 5.75 4.16
N PHE A 37 -4.37 7.03 3.98
CA PHE A 37 -4.53 7.64 2.67
C PHE A 37 -3.80 8.98 2.58
N GLY A 38 -3.39 9.35 1.38
CA GLY A 38 -2.76 10.63 1.06
C GLY A 38 -3.41 11.30 -0.14
N ARG A 39 -3.22 12.61 -0.24
CA ARG A 39 -3.72 13.43 -1.37
C ARG A 39 -2.70 13.52 -2.51
N THR A 40 -1.44 13.24 -2.24
CA THR A 40 -0.34 13.23 -3.21
C THR A 40 0.18 11.81 -3.38
N ARG A 41 0.79 11.53 -4.54
CA ARG A 41 1.32 10.19 -4.86
C ARG A 41 2.51 9.80 -3.96
N ASN A 42 3.42 10.74 -3.72
CA ASN A 42 4.68 10.47 -3.01
C ASN A 42 4.48 10.20 -1.52
N GLY A 43 3.54 10.88 -0.86
CA GLY A 43 3.33 10.74 0.58
C GLY A 43 3.03 9.29 1.00
N PRO A 44 2.04 8.61 0.38
CA PRO A 44 1.77 7.21 0.66
C PRO A 44 2.89 6.25 0.26
N LYS A 45 3.69 6.58 -0.78
CA LYS A 45 4.87 5.78 -1.15
C LYS A 45 5.92 5.79 -0.04
N GLU A 46 6.30 6.98 0.42
CA GLU A 46 7.26 7.17 1.52
C GLU A 46 6.77 6.54 2.83
N GLU A 47 5.49 6.69 3.13
CA GLU A 47 4.89 6.06 4.30
C GLU A 47 4.92 4.53 4.20
N LEU A 48 4.61 3.96 3.03
CA LEU A 48 4.67 2.52 2.82
C LEU A 48 6.09 1.97 3.03
N ILE A 49 7.11 2.70 2.57
CA ILE A 49 8.52 2.34 2.80
C ILE A 49 8.80 2.28 4.31
N LYS A 50 8.39 3.30 5.07
CA LYS A 50 8.58 3.34 6.53
C LYS A 50 7.89 2.16 7.22
N ILE A 51 6.64 1.86 6.87
CA ILE A 51 5.90 0.74 7.43
C ILE A 51 6.64 -0.58 7.20
N VAL A 52 7.13 -0.82 5.99
CA VAL A 52 7.88 -2.05 5.68
C VAL A 52 9.18 -2.13 6.48
N GLN A 53 9.93 -1.03 6.57
CA GLN A 53 11.17 -0.97 7.37
C GLN A 53 10.92 -1.21 8.86
N GLU A 54 9.86 -0.61 9.43
CA GLU A 54 9.46 -0.82 10.82
C GLU A 54 9.06 -2.27 11.09
N ILE A 55 8.31 -2.91 10.17
CA ILE A 55 7.96 -4.33 10.29
C ILE A 55 9.22 -5.19 10.29
N GLY A 56 10.15 -4.92 9.37
CA GLY A 56 11.42 -5.64 9.29
C GLY A 56 12.24 -5.49 10.58
N ALA A 57 12.40 -4.27 11.09
CA ALA A 57 13.12 -4.02 12.33
C ALA A 57 12.49 -4.74 13.53
N ASN A 58 11.16 -4.72 13.64
CA ASN A 58 10.42 -5.35 14.74
C ASN A 58 10.37 -6.88 14.66
N LYS A 59 10.67 -7.47 13.51
CA LYS A 59 10.60 -8.93 13.27
C LYS A 59 11.97 -9.58 13.04
N CYS A 60 13.06 -8.88 13.36
CA CYS A 60 14.44 -9.31 13.12
C CYS A 60 14.75 -9.56 11.64
N GLY A 61 14.17 -8.75 10.76
CA GLY A 61 14.30 -8.83 9.31
C GLY A 61 13.15 -9.59 8.64
N PHE A 62 13.25 -9.71 7.32
CA PHE A 62 12.34 -10.51 6.50
C PHE A 62 13.10 -11.74 5.98
N GLU A 63 12.54 -12.94 6.13
CA GLU A 63 13.03 -14.12 5.42
C GLU A 63 12.87 -13.92 3.89
N ARG A 64 11.76 -13.28 3.50
CA ARG A 64 11.45 -12.96 2.11
C ARG A 64 10.60 -11.69 2.02
N LEU A 65 10.95 -10.83 1.07
CA LEU A 65 10.19 -9.64 0.72
C LEU A 65 10.01 -9.57 -0.81
N ASP A 66 8.78 -9.76 -1.28
CA ASP A 66 8.43 -9.62 -2.70
C ASP A 66 7.71 -8.30 -2.94
N THR A 67 8.10 -7.59 -4.01
CA THR A 67 7.37 -6.42 -4.53
C THR A 67 6.62 -6.83 -5.80
N VAL A 68 5.30 -6.59 -5.82
CA VAL A 68 4.41 -6.91 -6.95
C VAL A 68 3.73 -5.62 -7.41
N TYR A 69 3.80 -5.33 -8.71
CA TYR A 69 3.19 -4.16 -9.34
C TYR A 69 2.50 -4.58 -10.64
N SER A 70 1.44 -3.86 -11.05
CA SER A 70 0.57 -4.26 -12.16
C SER A 70 0.58 -3.30 -13.36
N ALA A 71 0.70 -1.99 -13.11
CA ALA A 71 0.51 -0.97 -14.16
C ALA A 71 1.62 0.09 -14.21
N ASN A 72 2.56 0.10 -13.26
CA ASN A 72 3.66 1.04 -13.23
C ASN A 72 4.94 0.32 -12.75
N GLU A 73 5.72 -0.17 -13.72
CA GLU A 73 6.94 -0.94 -13.48
C GLU A 73 8.07 -0.08 -12.92
N GLU A 74 8.24 1.14 -13.45
CA GLU A 74 9.28 2.08 -12.99
C GLU A 74 9.12 2.44 -11.51
N GLU A 75 7.91 2.84 -11.09
CA GLU A 75 7.62 3.16 -9.69
C GLU A 75 7.75 1.92 -8.78
N GLY A 76 7.38 0.75 -9.29
CA GLY A 76 7.52 -0.53 -8.59
C GLY A 76 8.98 -0.92 -8.35
N GLU A 77 9.84 -0.75 -9.35
CA GLU A 77 11.26 -1.02 -9.25
C GLU A 77 12.00 0.02 -8.40
N GLU A 78 11.64 1.30 -8.49
CA GLU A 78 12.14 2.34 -7.58
C GLU A 78 11.84 1.96 -6.11
N PHE A 79 10.59 1.56 -5.84
CA PHE A 79 10.18 1.11 -4.51
C PHE A 79 10.94 -0.13 -4.05
N ARG A 80 11.09 -1.14 -4.91
CA ARG A 80 11.86 -2.36 -4.62
C ARG A 80 13.32 -2.03 -4.28
N ASN A 81 13.97 -1.20 -5.07
CA ASN A 81 15.37 -0.82 -4.86
C ASN A 81 15.56 -0.03 -3.56
N THR A 82 14.58 0.80 -3.17
CA THR A 82 14.61 1.53 -1.91
C THR A 82 14.51 0.62 -0.69
N LEU A 83 13.81 -0.52 -0.81
CA LEU A 83 13.60 -1.48 0.28
C LEU A 83 14.69 -2.56 0.39
N ARG A 84 15.58 -2.69 -0.59
CA ARG A 84 16.68 -3.66 -0.51
C ARG A 84 17.71 -3.19 0.53
N ILE A 85 17.55 -3.76 1.73
CA ILE A 85 18.53 -3.78 2.83
C ILE A 85 19.59 -4.83 2.52
#